data_AF-A0AAW5ZVY5-F1
#
_entry.id   AF-A0AAW5ZVY5-F1
#
_cell.length_a   1.000
_cell.length_b   1.000
_cell.length_c   1.000
_cell.angle_alpha   90.00
_cell.angle_beta   90.00
_cell.angle_gamma   90.00
#
_symmetry.space_group_name_H-M   'P 1'
#
loop_
_entity.id
_entity.type
_entity.pdbx_description
1 polymer ?
#
loop_
_entity_poly.entity_id
_entity_poly.type
_entity_poly.pdbx_seq_one_letter_code
_entity_poly.pdbx_strand_id
1 'polypeptide(L)'
;MNKFLDGEIVLCTHDDGESELKAGQPSFFIETGNDATVFEEPTLFLDQEFASAGATPSRHTWAAAGQALKTWFQYLQAIEKDWSAATAQDRIDYRDAYLNAISPRTGQAYEASTVAARMSVIRAFYVYARASDWYHGDVGLTRSAEVLHS
;
A
#
# COMPACT_ATOMS: atom_id res chain seq x y z
N MET A 1 10.98 17.43 -9.51
CA MET A 1 11.45 16.03 -9.51
C MET A 1 10.54 15.28 -8.57
N ASN A 2 9.87 14.25 -9.05
CA ASN A 2 8.91 13.50 -8.25
C ASN A 2 9.63 12.26 -7.75
N LYS A 3 10.12 12.30 -6.51
CA LYS A 3 10.89 11.20 -5.92
C LYS A 3 10.17 9.85 -6.04
N PHE A 4 8.84 9.84 -5.91
CA PHE A 4 8.04 8.64 -6.07
C PHE A 4 8.15 8.04 -7.47
N LEU A 5 8.09 8.84 -8.54
CA LEU A 5 8.19 8.32 -9.90
C LEU A 5 9.63 8.03 -10.32
N ASP A 6 10.58 8.80 -9.78
CA ASP A 6 11.98 8.77 -10.19
C ASP A 6 12.84 7.75 -9.40
N GLY A 7 12.29 7.15 -8.33
CA GLY A 7 13.00 6.25 -7.41
C GLY A 7 12.48 4.82 -7.34
N GLU A 8 13.21 3.94 -6.65
CA GLU A 8 12.77 2.57 -6.36
C GLU A 8 12.03 2.51 -5.01
N ILE A 9 10.87 1.83 -5.00
CA ILE A 9 10.13 1.55 -3.77
C ILE A 9 10.76 0.37 -3.05
N VAL A 10 11.38 0.65 -1.91
CA VAL A 10 12.00 -0.35 -1.04
C VAL A 10 11.14 -0.54 0.20
N LEU A 11 10.97 -1.82 0.59
CA LEU A 11 10.23 -2.23 1.79
C LEU A 11 11.21 -2.98 2.69
N CYS A 12 11.40 -2.47 3.89
CA CYS A 12 12.26 -3.07 4.90
C CYS A 12 11.39 -3.58 6.06
N THR A 13 11.82 -4.67 6.69
CA THR A 13 11.26 -5.17 7.95
C THR A 13 12.33 -5.10 9.01
N HIS A 14 12.00 -4.57 10.19
CA HIS A 14 12.96 -4.34 11.26
C HIS A 14 13.13 -5.57 12.16
N ASP A 15 14.35 -5.82 12.63
CA ASP A 15 14.66 -6.89 13.57
C ASP A 15 14.49 -6.44 15.04
N ASP A 16 14.46 -7.40 15.97
CA ASP A 16 14.37 -7.13 17.40
C ASP A 16 15.61 -6.35 17.88
N GLY A 17 15.40 -5.12 18.41
CA GLY A 17 16.42 -4.36 19.16
C GLY A 17 17.09 -3.19 18.44
N GLU A 18 16.68 -2.82 17.21
CA GLU A 18 17.36 -1.78 16.43
C GLU A 18 16.74 -0.36 16.53
N SER A 19 15.53 -0.18 17.06
CA SER A 19 14.90 1.15 17.17
C SER A 19 13.68 1.18 18.12
N GLU A 20 12.99 2.33 18.18
CA GLU A 20 11.65 2.46 18.80
C GLU A 20 10.57 1.63 18.06
N LEU A 21 10.87 1.09 16.88
CA LEU A 21 9.95 0.28 16.07
C LEU A 21 9.88 -1.16 16.55
N LYS A 22 8.70 -1.78 16.39
CA LYS A 22 8.47 -3.18 16.79
C LYS A 22 9.13 -4.12 15.78
N ALA A 23 9.66 -5.25 16.25
CA ALA A 23 10.20 -6.24 15.33
C ALA A 23 9.15 -6.82 14.39
N GLY A 24 9.52 -6.91 13.11
CA GLY A 24 8.67 -7.24 11.98
C GLY A 24 7.87 -6.05 11.44
N GLN A 25 8.00 -4.85 12.02
CA GLN A 25 7.31 -3.66 11.53
C GLN A 25 7.84 -3.29 10.14
N PRO A 26 6.96 -3.11 9.15
CA PRO A 26 7.36 -2.67 7.82
C PRO A 26 7.60 -1.15 7.76
N SER A 27 8.64 -0.73 7.03
CA SER A 27 8.86 0.68 6.65
C SER A 27 9.23 0.79 5.18
N PHE A 28 8.79 1.89 4.57
CA PHE A 28 9.03 2.17 3.16
C PHE A 28 10.09 3.24 2.96
N PHE A 29 10.87 3.06 1.90
CA PHE A 29 11.84 4.02 1.42
C PHE A 29 11.68 4.21 -0.08
N ILE A 30 12.06 5.40 -0.54
CA ILE A 30 12.25 5.73 -1.94
C ILE A 30 13.75 5.92 -2.14
N GLU A 31 14.37 5.04 -2.90
CA GLU A 31 15.78 5.09 -3.25
C GLU A 31 15.98 5.77 -4.60
N THR A 32 16.80 6.82 -4.66
CA THR A 32 17.16 7.54 -5.89
C THR A 32 18.67 7.63 -6.01
N GLY A 33 19.27 6.77 -6.83
CA GLY A 33 20.73 6.73 -7.00
C GLY A 33 21.44 6.33 -5.70
N ASN A 34 22.08 7.30 -5.04
CA ASN A 34 22.81 7.09 -3.78
C ASN A 34 22.09 7.67 -2.55
N ASP A 35 20.85 8.14 -2.70
CA ASP A 35 20.04 8.68 -1.61
C ASP A 35 18.84 7.77 -1.34
N ALA A 36 18.46 7.65 -0.07
CA ALA A 36 17.32 6.88 0.38
C ALA A 36 16.50 7.75 1.34
N THR A 37 15.25 8.01 0.98
CA THR A 37 14.35 8.82 1.80
C THR A 37 13.19 7.98 2.29
N VAL A 38 12.74 8.22 3.52
CA VAL A 38 11.57 7.52 4.06
C VAL A 38 10.36 7.90 3.22
N PHE A 39 9.59 6.89 2.80
CA PHE A 39 8.26 7.10 2.26
C PHE A 39 7.29 7.15 3.45
N GLU A 40 7.10 8.36 3.96
CA GLU A 40 6.48 8.59 5.27
C GLU A 40 5.04 8.10 5.33
N GLU A 41 4.25 8.36 4.30
CA GLU A 41 2.81 8.13 4.29
C GLU A 41 2.45 6.65 4.48
N PRO A 42 2.96 5.69 3.67
CA PRO A 42 2.68 4.28 3.90
C PRO A 42 3.36 3.74 5.16
N THR A 43 4.49 4.33 5.59
CA THR A 43 5.19 3.90 6.82
C THR A 43 4.37 4.24 8.06
N LEU A 44 3.84 5.45 8.16
CA LEU A 44 2.99 5.88 9.27
C LEU A 44 1.64 5.16 9.29
N PHE A 45 1.04 4.93 8.12
CA PHE A 45 -0.17 4.11 8.00
C PHE A 45 0.03 2.70 8.60
N LEU A 46 1.13 2.03 8.24
CA LEU A 46 1.43 0.69 8.73
C LEU A 46 1.71 0.67 10.23
N ASP A 47 2.37 1.70 10.75
CA ASP A 47 2.55 1.86 12.19
C ASP A 47 1.19 1.97 12.91
N GLN A 48 0.35 2.92 12.50
CA GLN A 48 -0.87 3.24 13.22
C GLN A 48 -1.95 2.14 13.12
N GLU A 49 -2.18 1.61 11.91
CA GLU A 49 -3.27 0.66 11.67
C GLU A 49 -2.91 -0.79 12.04
N PHE A 50 -1.61 -1.10 12.15
CA PHE A 50 -1.17 -2.47 12.40
C PHE A 50 -0.23 -2.60 13.59
N ALA A 51 0.89 -1.88 13.62
CA ALA A 51 1.88 -2.06 14.68
C ALA A 51 1.39 -1.55 16.04
N SER A 52 0.69 -0.42 16.05
CA SER A 52 0.24 0.31 17.23
C SER A 52 -1.23 0.07 17.58
N ALA A 53 -2.00 -0.58 16.70
CA ALA A 53 -3.37 -1.00 16.96
C ALA A 53 -3.39 -2.06 18.09
N GLY A 54 -4.13 -1.78 19.18
CA GLY A 54 -4.09 -2.55 20.44
C GLY A 54 -4.48 -4.04 20.37
N ALA A 55 -4.92 -4.54 19.20
CA ALA A 55 -5.05 -5.96 18.90
C ALA A 55 -3.96 -6.35 17.89
N THR A 56 -2.75 -6.67 18.37
CA THR A 56 -1.56 -6.88 17.53
C THR A 56 -1.84 -7.89 16.41
N PRO A 57 -1.99 -7.45 15.14
CA PRO A 57 -2.01 -8.37 14.01
C PRO A 57 -0.66 -9.09 13.98
N SER A 58 -0.63 -10.35 13.56
CA SER A 58 0.61 -11.12 13.50
C SER A 58 1.67 -10.41 12.63
N ARG A 59 2.96 -10.61 12.88
CA ARG A 59 4.05 -10.14 11.99
C ARG A 59 3.81 -10.55 10.54
N HIS A 60 3.16 -11.70 10.32
CA HIS A 60 2.76 -12.16 8.99
C HIS A 60 1.71 -11.24 8.33
N THR A 61 0.75 -10.75 9.10
CA THR A 61 -0.26 -9.77 8.64
C THR A 61 0.39 -8.45 8.26
N TRP A 62 1.37 -7.98 9.04
CA TRP A 62 2.11 -6.75 8.74
C TRP A 62 2.90 -6.86 7.45
N ALA A 63 3.65 -7.95 7.28
CA ALA A 63 4.39 -8.22 6.06
C ALA A 63 3.47 -8.32 4.84
N ALA A 64 2.29 -8.95 4.98
CA ALA A 64 1.30 -9.03 3.91
C ALA A 64 0.74 -7.65 3.52
N ALA A 65 0.47 -6.78 4.50
CA ALA A 65 0.01 -5.41 4.26
C ALA A 65 1.10 -4.56 3.57
N GLY A 66 2.34 -4.62 4.06
CA GLY A 66 3.48 -3.97 3.42
C GLY A 66 3.68 -4.44 1.99
N GLN A 67 3.63 -5.76 1.73
CA GLN A 67 3.78 -6.29 0.38
C GLN A 67 2.63 -5.87 -0.55
N ALA A 68 1.40 -5.77 -0.03
CA ALA A 68 0.26 -5.28 -0.80
C ALA A 68 0.52 -3.85 -1.30
N LEU A 69 0.91 -2.95 -0.39
CA LEU A 69 1.24 -1.56 -0.72
C LEU A 69 2.43 -1.45 -1.66
N LYS A 70 3.52 -2.20 -1.42
CA LYS A 70 4.71 -2.19 -2.28
C LYS A 70 4.34 -2.45 -3.73
N THR A 71 3.60 -3.53 -3.96
CA THR A 71 3.22 -3.91 -5.32
C THR A 71 2.23 -2.96 -5.98
N TRP A 72 1.38 -2.30 -5.19
CA TRP A 72 0.50 -1.26 -5.68
C TRP A 72 1.30 -0.02 -6.12
N PHE A 73 2.25 0.44 -5.32
CA PHE A 73 3.11 1.57 -5.67
C PHE A 73 3.98 1.27 -6.89
N GLN A 74 4.55 0.06 -6.98
CA GLN A 74 5.29 -0.37 -8.16
C GLN A 74 4.42 -0.41 -9.43
N TYR A 75 3.15 -0.82 -9.31
CA TYR A 75 2.21 -0.75 -10.42
C TYR A 75 1.97 0.69 -10.86
N LEU A 76 1.73 1.60 -9.90
CA LEU A 76 1.54 3.02 -10.18
C LEU A 76 2.76 3.65 -10.86
N GLN A 77 3.97 3.34 -10.40
CA GLN A 77 5.21 3.75 -11.06
C GLN A 77 5.29 3.23 -12.50
N ALA A 78 4.92 1.96 -12.73
CA ALA A 78 4.95 1.35 -14.06
C ALA A 78 3.98 2.00 -15.06
N ILE A 79 2.90 2.62 -14.57
CA ILE A 79 1.96 3.41 -15.39
C ILE A 79 2.23 4.92 -15.27
N GLU A 80 3.38 5.33 -14.74
CA GLU A 80 3.84 6.71 -14.55
C GLU A 80 2.85 7.59 -13.76
N LYS A 81 2.15 6.97 -12.81
CA LYS A 81 1.11 7.59 -12.01
C LYS A 81 1.60 7.84 -10.59
N ASP A 82 1.56 9.10 -10.16
CA ASP A 82 1.85 9.42 -8.76
C ASP A 82 0.78 8.84 -7.83
N TRP A 83 1.20 8.32 -6.67
CA TRP A 83 0.29 7.69 -5.71
C TRP A 83 -0.79 8.64 -5.20
N SER A 84 -0.49 9.94 -5.05
CA SER A 84 -1.43 10.97 -4.59
C SER A 84 -2.47 11.33 -5.65
N ALA A 85 -2.21 10.97 -6.91
CA ALA A 85 -3.09 11.18 -8.05
C ALA A 85 -3.88 9.92 -8.45
N ALA A 86 -3.67 8.78 -7.78
CA ALA A 86 -4.33 7.53 -8.09
C ALA A 86 -5.86 7.64 -8.04
N THR A 87 -6.54 6.82 -8.84
CA THR A 87 -7.99 6.87 -9.01
C THR A 87 -8.63 5.52 -8.74
N ALA A 88 -9.97 5.49 -8.69
CA ALA A 88 -10.73 4.26 -8.58
C ALA A 88 -10.47 3.31 -9.75
N GLN A 89 -10.25 3.86 -10.96
CA GLN A 89 -9.97 3.06 -12.15
C GLN A 89 -8.60 2.40 -12.06
N ASP A 90 -7.56 3.14 -11.64
CA ASP A 90 -6.21 2.58 -11.46
C ASP A 90 -6.24 1.37 -10.50
N ARG A 91 -7.04 1.45 -9.43
CA ARG A 91 -7.23 0.34 -8.47
C ARG A 91 -7.94 -0.86 -9.12
N ILE A 92 -8.95 -0.61 -9.95
CA ILE A 92 -9.68 -1.66 -10.69
C ILE A 92 -8.73 -2.36 -11.66
N ASP A 93 -7.93 -1.60 -12.41
CA ASP A 93 -7.00 -2.11 -13.40
C ASP A 93 -5.88 -2.94 -12.72
N TYR A 94 -5.36 -2.48 -11.58
CA TYR A 94 -4.43 -3.27 -10.78
C TYR A 94 -5.06 -4.59 -10.29
N ARG A 95 -6.30 -4.56 -9.81
CA ARG A 95 -7.00 -5.78 -9.36
C ARG A 95 -7.08 -6.79 -10.50
N ASP A 96 -7.49 -6.33 -11.68
CA ASP A 96 -7.70 -7.19 -12.85
C ASP A 96 -6.36 -7.72 -13.40
N ALA A 97 -5.30 -6.92 -13.34
CA ALA A 97 -3.94 -7.38 -13.64
C ALA A 97 -3.48 -8.46 -12.64
N TYR A 98 -3.70 -8.27 -11.35
CA TYR A 98 -3.26 -9.20 -10.31
C TYR A 98 -4.04 -10.52 -10.28
N LEU A 99 -5.32 -10.51 -10.64
CA LEU A 99 -6.12 -11.73 -10.80
C LEU A 99 -5.55 -12.66 -11.87
N ASN A 100 -4.86 -12.11 -12.86
CA ASN A 100 -4.23 -12.86 -13.95
C ASN A 100 -2.72 -13.09 -13.73
N ALA A 101 -2.15 -12.56 -12.64
CA ALA A 101 -0.72 -12.64 -12.35
C ALA A 101 -0.37 -13.93 -11.60
N ILE A 102 0.83 -14.44 -11.88
CA ILE A 102 1.41 -15.59 -11.18
C ILE A 102 2.24 -15.09 -10.00
N SER A 103 1.95 -15.61 -8.81
CA SER A 103 2.73 -15.35 -7.59
C SER A 103 4.14 -15.92 -7.73
N PRO A 104 5.20 -15.09 -7.64
CA PRO A 104 6.59 -15.56 -7.74
C PRO A 104 6.96 -16.56 -6.64
N ARG A 105 6.29 -16.49 -5.49
CA ARG A 105 6.55 -17.35 -4.32
C ARG A 105 6.00 -18.76 -4.50
N THR A 106 4.84 -18.89 -5.14
CA THR A 106 4.11 -20.17 -5.23
C THR A 106 4.08 -20.73 -6.65
N GLY A 107 4.44 -19.94 -7.66
CA GLY A 107 4.30 -20.30 -9.07
C GLY A 107 2.86 -20.49 -9.52
N GLN A 108 1.87 -20.07 -8.71
CA GLN A 108 0.44 -20.20 -8.99
C GLN A 108 -0.19 -18.83 -9.17
N ALA A 109 -1.33 -18.76 -9.88
CA ALA A 109 -2.13 -17.54 -9.95
C ALA A 109 -2.50 -17.05 -8.54
N TYR A 110 -2.63 -15.74 -8.37
CA TYR A 110 -3.13 -15.21 -7.10
C TYR A 110 -4.59 -15.62 -6.88
N GLU A 111 -4.85 -16.24 -5.73
CA GLU A 111 -6.21 -16.52 -5.29
C GLU A 111 -7.02 -15.21 -5.18
N ALA A 112 -8.29 -15.26 -5.56
CA ALA A 112 -9.18 -14.09 -5.48
C ALA A 112 -9.27 -13.51 -4.06
N SER A 113 -9.19 -14.36 -3.04
CA SER A 113 -9.12 -13.95 -1.62
C SER A 113 -7.87 -13.14 -1.30
N THR A 114 -6.73 -13.47 -1.91
CA THR A 114 -5.47 -12.73 -1.73
C THR A 114 -5.55 -11.36 -2.42
N VAL A 115 -6.12 -11.30 -3.62
CA VAL A 115 -6.35 -10.03 -4.31
C VAL A 115 -7.31 -9.14 -3.51
N ALA A 116 -8.41 -9.71 -2.98
CA ALA A 116 -9.36 -8.98 -2.15
C ALA A 116 -8.73 -8.42 -0.85
N ALA A 117 -7.86 -9.21 -0.19
CA ALA A 117 -7.12 -8.75 0.98
C ALA A 117 -6.19 -7.57 0.64
N ARG A 118 -5.46 -7.67 -0.49
CA ARG A 118 -4.62 -6.56 -0.99
C ARG A 118 -5.44 -5.31 -1.27
N MET A 119 -6.58 -5.45 -1.93
CA MET A 119 -7.50 -4.32 -2.22
C MET A 119 -7.98 -3.64 -0.95
N SER A 120 -8.24 -4.43 0.09
CA SER A 120 -8.69 -3.90 1.37
C SER A 120 -7.60 -3.06 2.04
N VAL A 121 -6.34 -3.51 2.00
CA VAL A 121 -5.20 -2.74 2.53
C VAL A 121 -4.98 -1.45 1.75
N ILE A 122 -5.00 -1.50 0.41
CA ILE A 122 -4.85 -0.30 -0.43
C ILE A 122 -5.95 0.72 -0.14
N ARG A 123 -7.20 0.26 -0.01
CA ARG A 123 -8.31 1.14 0.34
C ARG A 123 -8.12 1.77 1.71
N ALA A 124 -7.71 0.99 2.72
CA ALA A 124 -7.45 1.49 4.07
C ALA A 124 -6.34 2.56 4.07
N PHE A 125 -5.26 2.35 3.31
CA PHE A 125 -4.20 3.34 3.15
C PHE A 125 -4.72 4.68 2.62
N TYR A 126 -5.55 4.68 1.59
CA TYR A 126 -6.09 5.93 1.06
C TYR A 126 -7.17 6.57 1.95
N VAL A 127 -7.90 5.79 2.75
CA VAL A 127 -8.77 6.36 3.81
C VAL A 127 -7.91 7.11 4.82
N TYR A 128 -6.82 6.48 5.27
CA TYR A 128 -5.87 7.08 6.18
C TYR A 128 -5.23 8.35 5.60
N ALA A 129 -4.68 8.26 4.39
CA ALA A 129 -4.05 9.40 3.72
C ALA A 129 -5.01 10.58 3.53
N ARG A 130 -6.31 10.31 3.28
CA ARG A 130 -7.33 11.36 3.20
C ARG A 130 -7.62 12.00 4.57
N ALA A 131 -7.66 11.19 5.63
CA ALA A 131 -7.83 11.71 7.00
C ALA A 131 -6.62 12.54 7.46
N SER A 132 -5.43 12.24 6.94
CA SER A 132 -4.18 12.97 7.18
C SER A 132 -3.93 14.14 6.22
N ASP A 133 -4.90 14.48 5.36
CA ASP A 133 -4.80 15.56 4.35
C ASP A 133 -3.69 15.37 3.29
N TRP A 134 -3.19 14.14 3.10
CA TRP A 134 -2.18 13.81 2.08
C TRP A 134 -2.78 13.37 0.74
N TYR A 135 -4.08 13.07 0.72
CA TYR A 135 -4.75 12.58 -0.47
C TYR A 135 -6.14 13.20 -0.63
N HIS A 136 -6.39 13.79 -1.80
CA HIS A 136 -7.65 14.48 -2.11
C HIS A 136 -8.45 13.84 -3.25
N GLY A 137 -7.93 12.76 -3.86
CA GLY A 137 -8.61 12.05 -4.94
C GLY A 137 -9.70 11.09 -4.45
N ASP A 138 -10.13 10.20 -5.34
CA ASP A 138 -11.02 9.08 -5.01
C ASP A 138 -10.53 7.76 -5.61
N VAL A 139 -10.06 6.84 -4.75
CA VAL A 139 -9.71 5.46 -5.14
C VAL A 139 -10.89 4.49 -4.97
N GLY A 140 -12.13 4.98 -4.99
CA GLY A 140 -13.32 4.21 -4.64
C GLY A 140 -13.51 4.14 -3.12
N LEU A 141 -13.26 5.26 -2.44
CA LEU A 141 -13.54 5.48 -1.02
C LEU A 141 -14.98 5.91 -0.81
N THR A 142 -15.50 6.71 -1.74
CA THR A 142 -16.89 7.14 -1.76
C THR A 142 -17.76 5.91 -2.00
N ARG A 143 -18.53 5.47 -0.99
CA ARG A 143 -19.73 4.68 -1.28
C ARG A 143 -20.55 5.56 -2.19
N SER A 144 -20.87 5.12 -3.40
CA SER A 144 -21.89 5.75 -4.21
C SER A 144 -23.06 6.05 -3.27
N ALA A 145 -23.32 7.33 -3.02
CA ALA A 145 -24.61 7.71 -2.47
C ALA A 145 -25.59 7.28 -3.55
N GLU A 146 -26.13 6.07 -3.40
CA GLU A 146 -27.26 5.64 -4.21
C GLU A 146 -28.31 6.72 -4.07
N VAL A 147 -28.60 7.29 -5.23
CA VAL A 147 -29.73 8.12 -5.56
C VAL A 147 -30.97 7.52 -4.88
N LEU A 148 -31.33 8.06 -3.71
CA LEU A 148 -32.71 8.00 -3.22
C LEU A 148 -33.47 9.10 -3.97
N HIS A 149 -33.79 8.82 -5.22
CA HIS A 149 -34.93 9.42 -5.90
C HIS A 149 -35.94 8.32 -6.18
N SER A 150 -36.94 8.20 -5.32
CA SER A 150 -38.37 8.05 -5.64
C SER A 150 -39.15 8.03 -4.34
#